data_AF-A0A4P6M3P5-F1
#
_entry.id   AF-A0A4P6M3P5-F1
#
_cell.length_a   1.000
_cell.length_b   1.000
_cell.length_c   1.000
_cell.angle_alpha   90.00
_cell.angle_beta   90.00
_cell.angle_gamma   90.00
#
_symmetry.space_group_name_H-M   'P 1'
#
loop_
_entity.id
_entity.type
_entity.pdbx_description
1 polymer ?
#
loop_
_entity_poly.entity_id
_entity_poly.type
_entity_poly.pdbx_seq_one_letter_code
_entity_poly.pdbx_strand_id
1 'polypeptide(L)'
;MNCPLWQGGLSYLSEEEQRLTLESDVMPDAEQVKQLRAEAGKLTEKHVKTILKSEKTKPISITIPEAWMEKFFQGMEKKQISATIEEALVLWANH
;
A
#
# COMPACT_ATOMS: atom_id res chain seq x y z
N MET A 1 -21.01 3.66 16.51
CA MET A 1 -19.56 3.80 16.31
C MET A 1 -19.33 5.09 15.55
N ASN A 2 -18.65 6.08 16.11
CA ASN A 2 -18.54 7.42 15.53
C ASN A 2 -17.05 7.81 15.45
N CYS A 3 -16.37 7.42 14.38
CA CYS A 3 -15.00 7.86 14.13
C CYS A 3 -15.00 9.16 13.31
N PRO A 4 -14.42 10.26 13.83
CA PRO A 4 -14.48 11.57 13.19
C PRO A 4 -13.76 11.62 11.83
N LEU A 5 -12.78 10.73 11.60
CA LEU A 5 -12.10 10.57 10.31
C LEU A 5 -13.03 10.05 9.21
N TRP A 6 -14.08 9.33 9.57
CA TRP A 6 -14.98 8.70 8.61
C TRP A 6 -16.04 9.67 8.09
N GLN A 7 -16.65 10.43 9.00
CA GLN A 7 -17.65 11.46 8.66
C GLN A 7 -17.06 12.66 7.90
N GLY A 8 -15.82 13.06 8.20
CA GLY A 8 -15.13 14.14 7.48
C GLY A 8 -14.28 13.67 6.29
N GLY A 9 -13.88 12.40 6.25
CA GLY A 9 -12.99 11.86 5.21
C GLY A 9 -13.71 11.46 3.93
N LEU A 10 -14.97 11.04 4.03
CA LEU A 10 -15.76 10.58 2.89
C LEU A 10 -16.67 11.66 2.30
N SER A 11 -16.72 12.87 2.87
CA SER A 11 -17.52 13.99 2.36
C SER A 11 -17.11 14.48 0.96
N TYR A 12 -15.95 14.03 0.48
CA TYR A 12 -15.43 14.30 -0.86
C TYR A 12 -15.86 13.25 -1.90
N LEU A 13 -16.43 12.14 -1.45
CA LEU A 13 -16.97 11.08 -2.30
C LEU A 13 -18.44 11.34 -2.63
N SER A 14 -18.92 10.83 -3.76
CA SER A 14 -20.35 10.88 -4.12
C SER A 14 -21.19 10.02 -3.17
N GLU A 15 -22.51 10.28 -3.09
CA GLU A 15 -23.41 9.49 -2.23
C GLU A 15 -23.37 7.99 -2.55
N GLU A 16 -23.17 7.62 -3.82
CA GLU A 16 -23.02 6.23 -4.25
C GLU A 16 -21.72 5.61 -3.71
N GLU A 17 -20.60 6.31 -3.80
CA GLU A 17 -19.30 5.85 -3.29
C GLU A 17 -19.28 5.75 -1.76
N GLN A 18 -19.94 6.69 -1.07
CA GLN A 18 -20.14 6.62 0.37
C GLN A 18 -20.97 5.38 0.75
N ARG A 19 -22.03 5.06 -0.01
CA ARG A 19 -22.85 3.86 0.21
C ARG A 19 -22.05 2.57 0.04
N LEU A 20 -21.23 2.48 -1.01
CA LEU A 20 -20.37 1.31 -1.24
C LEU A 20 -19.34 1.10 -0.12
N THR A 21 -18.84 2.20 0.45
CA THR A 21 -17.90 2.15 1.57
C THR A 21 -18.63 1.77 2.88
N LEU A 22 -19.86 2.24 3.09
CA LEU A 22 -20.75 1.82 4.20
C LEU A 22 -21.13 0.34 4.14
N GLU A 23 -21.42 -0.17 2.94
CA GLU A 23 -21.76 -1.58 2.72
C GLU A 23 -20.58 -2.54 2.99
N SER A 24 -19.35 -2.02 3.01
CA SER A 24 -18.15 -2.84 3.19
C SER A 24 -17.89 -3.31 4.63
N ASP A 25 -18.58 -2.73 5.63
CA ASP A 25 -18.42 -2.97 7.07
C ASP A 25 -16.97 -2.88 7.62
N VAL A 26 -16.03 -2.38 6.81
CA VAL A 26 -14.63 -2.19 7.16
C VAL A 26 -14.37 -0.71 7.37
N MET A 27 -13.81 -0.38 8.54
CA MET A 27 -13.41 1.00 8.82
C MET A 27 -12.00 1.26 8.24
N PRO A 28 -11.86 2.08 7.17
CA PRO A 28 -10.58 2.51 6.62
C PRO A 28 -9.78 3.29 7.64
N ASP A 29 -8.47 3.10 7.58
CA ASP A 29 -7.52 3.97 8.24
C ASP A 29 -7.23 5.24 7.45
N ALA A 30 -6.36 6.11 8.00
CA ALA A 30 -6.03 7.39 7.39
C ALA A 30 -5.37 7.27 5.99
N GLU A 31 -4.66 6.18 5.71
CA GLU A 31 -3.99 5.96 4.43
C GLU A 31 -4.99 5.47 3.39
N GLN A 32 -5.88 4.56 3.77
CA GLN A 32 -7.00 4.11 2.95
C GLN A 32 -7.98 5.25 2.64
N VAL A 33 -8.28 6.13 3.60
CA VAL A 33 -9.08 7.35 3.35
C VAL A 33 -8.39 8.27 2.34
N LYS A 34 -7.06 8.39 2.37
CA LYS A 34 -6.31 9.18 1.40
C LYS A 34 -6.35 8.56 0.00
N GLN A 35 -6.27 7.23 -0.10
CA GLN A 35 -6.41 6.50 -1.37
C GLN A 35 -7.82 6.64 -1.94
N LEU A 36 -8.85 6.43 -1.11
CA LEU A 36 -10.26 6.65 -1.50
C LEU A 36 -10.46 8.09 -1.99
N ARG A 37 -9.89 9.08 -1.31
CA ARG A 37 -9.95 10.48 -1.74
C ARG A 37 -9.21 10.74 -3.06
N ALA A 38 -8.08 10.08 -3.29
CA ALA A 38 -7.31 10.24 -4.53
C ALA A 38 -8.04 9.66 -5.74
N GLU A 39 -8.85 8.63 -5.53
CA GLU A 39 -9.64 7.94 -6.57
C GLU A 39 -11.11 8.37 -6.64
N ALA A 40 -11.49 9.40 -5.86
CA ALA A 40 -12.83 9.95 -5.83
C ALA A 40 -13.36 10.29 -7.24
N GLY A 41 -14.59 9.85 -7.54
CA GLY A 41 -15.23 9.98 -8.85
C GLY A 41 -14.94 8.84 -9.83
N LYS A 42 -14.10 7.86 -9.45
CA LYS A 42 -13.85 6.61 -10.19
C LYS A 42 -13.96 5.36 -9.31
N LEU A 43 -14.43 5.51 -8.07
CA LEU A 43 -14.53 4.39 -7.14
C LEU A 43 -15.68 3.48 -7.57
N THR A 44 -15.34 2.24 -7.92
CA THR A 44 -16.30 1.16 -8.11
C THR A 44 -16.33 0.27 -6.87
N GLU A 45 -17.38 -0.52 -6.68
CA GLU A 45 -17.49 -1.46 -5.55
C GLU A 45 -16.25 -2.38 -5.42
N LYS A 46 -15.70 -2.81 -6.56
CA LYS A 46 -14.49 -3.61 -6.61
C LYS A 46 -13.26 -2.83 -6.13
N HIS A 47 -13.10 -1.58 -6.53
CA HIS A 47 -11.98 -0.73 -6.08
C HIS A 47 -12.06 -0.41 -4.59
N VAL A 48 -13.25 -0.05 -4.09
CA VAL A 48 -13.46 0.20 -2.66
C VAL A 48 -13.10 -1.04 -1.85
N LYS A 49 -13.58 -2.23 -2.26
CA LYS A 49 -13.21 -3.49 -1.61
C LYS A 49 -11.71 -3.77 -1.68
N THR A 50 -11.04 -3.47 -2.79
CA THR A 50 -9.58 -3.65 -2.92
C THR A 50 -8.81 -2.74 -1.97
N ILE A 51 -9.16 -1.45 -1.89
CA ILE A 51 -8.49 -0.49 -1.00
C ILE A 51 -8.69 -0.90 0.47
N LEU A 52 -9.93 -1.24 0.84
CA LEU A 52 -10.30 -1.61 2.21
C LEU A 52 -9.77 -2.97 2.64
N LYS A 53 -9.64 -3.93 1.70
CA LYS A 53 -9.05 -5.26 1.95
C LYS A 53 -7.55 -5.31 1.68
N SER A 54 -6.93 -4.22 1.21
CA SER A 54 -5.47 -4.19 1.04
C SER A 54 -4.85 -4.37 2.41
N GLU A 55 -4.28 -5.56 2.65
CA GLU A 55 -3.45 -5.78 3.82
C GLU A 55 -2.27 -4.82 3.68
N LYS A 56 -1.97 -4.11 4.76
CA LYS A 56 -0.79 -3.25 4.83
C LYS A 56 0.42 -4.10 4.45
N THR A 57 0.94 -3.91 3.25
CA THR A 57 2.30 -4.32 2.93
C THR A 57 3.18 -3.36 3.72
N LYS A 58 3.37 -3.66 5.01
CA LYS A 58 4.40 -3.01 5.81
C LYS A 58 5.67 -3.11 4.98
N PRO A 59 6.37 -1.99 4.70
CA PRO A 59 7.64 -2.08 4.01
C PRO A 59 8.53 -3.00 4.84
N ILE A 60 8.79 -4.20 4.30
CA ILE A 60 9.60 -5.19 4.98
C ILE A 60 11.03 -4.69 4.84
N SER A 61 11.52 -4.00 5.87
CA SER A 61 12.93 -3.63 5.95
C SER A 61 13.73 -4.88 6.30
N ILE A 62 14.35 -5.50 5.31
CA ILE A 62 15.24 -6.65 5.51
C ILE A 62 16.64 -6.11 5.71
N THR A 63 17.23 -6.35 6.88
CA THR A 63 18.65 -6.08 7.12
C THR A 63 19.48 -7.23 6.57
N ILE A 64 20.36 -6.93 5.62
CA ILE A 64 21.28 -7.92 5.06
C ILE A 64 22.48 -8.04 6.01
N PRO A 65 22.84 -9.25 6.46
CA PRO A 65 24.03 -9.45 7.28
C PRO A 65 25.29 -8.90 6.61
N GLU A 66 26.16 -8.25 7.38
CA GLU A 66 27.39 -7.62 6.86
C GLU A 66 28.31 -8.63 6.17
N ALA A 67 28.38 -9.86 6.67
CA ALA A 67 29.12 -10.96 6.03
C ALA A 67 28.66 -11.27 4.60
N TRP A 68 27.39 -11.01 4.27
CA TRP A 68 26.85 -11.19 2.91
C TRP A 68 27.08 -9.95 2.06
N MET A 69 26.98 -8.77 2.66
CA MET A 69 27.36 -7.51 2.01
C MET A 69 28.81 -7.56 1.54
N GLU A 70 29.73 -8.01 2.38
CA GLU A 70 31.14 -8.16 2.00
C GLU A 70 31.37 -9.29 0.99
N LYS A 71 30.67 -10.42 1.11
CA LYS A 71 30.90 -11.57 0.21
C LYS A 71 30.37 -11.36 -1.20
N PHE A 72 29.22 -10.69 -1.34
CA PHE A 72 28.51 -10.59 -2.61
C PHE A 72 28.52 -9.18 -3.21
N PHE A 73 28.76 -8.16 -2.39
CA PHE A 73 28.62 -6.76 -2.80
C PHE A 73 29.86 -5.91 -2.45
N GLN A 74 31.03 -6.54 -2.30
CA GLN A 74 32.27 -5.83 -2.00
C GLN A 74 32.58 -4.75 -3.05
N GLY A 75 32.79 -3.51 -2.61
CA GLY A 75 33.13 -2.39 -3.49
C GLY A 75 31.95 -1.79 -4.26
N MET A 76 30.72 -2.29 -4.07
CA MET A 76 29.52 -1.68 -4.63
C MET A 76 28.95 -0.59 -3.73
N GLU A 77 28.40 0.48 -4.32
CA GLU A 77 27.68 1.49 -3.57
C GLU A 77 26.31 0.97 -3.11
N LYS A 78 25.84 1.41 -1.94
CA LYS A 78 24.55 0.99 -1.34
C LYS A 78 23.36 1.10 -2.31
N LYS A 79 23.35 2.14 -3.17
CA LYS A 79 22.30 2.35 -4.18
C LYS A 79 22.33 1.32 -5.32
N GLN A 80 23.53 0.87 -5.69
CA GLN A 80 23.69 -0.17 -6.71
C GLN A 80 23.25 -1.52 -6.14
N ILE A 81 23.63 -1.81 -4.89
CA ILE A 81 23.21 -3.01 -4.17
C ILE A 81 21.69 -3.10 -4.09
N SER A 82 21.01 -2.02 -3.69
CA SER A 82 19.54 -2.01 -3.64
C SER A 82 18.91 -2.27 -5.00
N ALA A 83 19.41 -1.63 -6.06
CA ALA A 83 18.90 -1.82 -7.42
C ALA A 83 19.09 -3.27 -7.92
N THR A 84 20.27 -3.86 -7.67
CA THR A 84 20.55 -5.26 -8.03
C THR A 84 19.64 -6.24 -7.29
N ILE A 85 19.37 -5.99 -6.01
CA ILE A 85 18.47 -6.84 -5.22
C ILE A 85 17.02 -6.69 -5.71
N GLU A 86 16.56 -5.48 -5.99
CA GLU A 86 15.23 -5.23 -6.56
C GLU A 86 15.05 -5.95 -7.90
N GLU A 87 16.03 -5.85 -8.81
CA GLU A 87 16.00 -6.54 -10.10
C GLU A 87 15.97 -8.07 -9.93
N ALA A 88 16.79 -8.61 -9.03
CA ALA A 88 16.81 -10.04 -8.73
C ALA A 88 15.49 -10.54 -8.13
N LEU A 89 14.86 -9.75 -7.25
CA LEU A 89 13.55 -10.07 -6.68
C LEU A 89 12.44 -10.02 -7.75
N VAL A 90 12.50 -9.05 -8.67
CA VAL A 90 11.57 -8.96 -9.80
C VAL A 90 11.71 -10.17 -10.71
N LEU A 91 12.94 -10.57 -11.04
CA LEU A 91 13.18 -11.78 -11.85
C LEU A 91 12.68 -13.05 -11.15
N TRP A 92 12.90 -13.17 -9.85
CA TRP A 92 12.42 -14.31 -9.06
C TRP A 92 10.89 -14.38 -8.98
N ALA A 93 10.21 -13.25 -8.82
CA ALA A 93 8.75 -13.20 -8.77
C ALA A 93 8.08 -13.51 -10.12
N ASN A 94 8.82 -13.38 -11.24
CA ASN A 94 8.34 -13.67 -12.59
C ASN A 94 8.64 -15.12 -13.05
N HIS A 95 9.17 -15.97 -12.17
CA HIS A 95 9.51 -17.37 -12.44
C HIS A 95 8.69 -18.32 -11.55
#